data_AF-A0A1V5P4B5-F1
#
_entry.id   AF-A0A1V5P4B5-F1
#
_cell.length_a   1.000
_cell.length_b   1.000
_cell.length_c   1.000
_cell.angle_alpha   90.00
_cell.angle_beta   90.00
_cell.angle_gamma   90.00
#
_symmetry.space_group_name_H-M   'P 1'
#
loop_
_entity.id
_entity.type
_entity.pdbx_description
1 polymer ?
#
loop_
_entity_poly.entity_id
_entity_poly.type
_entity_poly.pdbx_seq_one_letter_code
_entity_poly.pdbx_strand_id
1 'polypeptide(L)' 'MKKVWLAVVLSTLYVIVFHLGSQIGFQGWMIFGMFLLSPLVVITLVWIILKHGVPSKYTFDERFYDDLDYKRNVTEKK' A
#
# COMPACT_ATOMS: atom_id res chain seq x y z
N MET A 1 4.72 13.26 2.26
CA MET A 1 5.21 11.97 2.82
C MET A 1 4.89 11.75 4.31
N LYS A 2 5.06 12.74 5.22
CA LYS A 2 4.85 12.56 6.69
C LYS A 2 3.49 11.99 7.15
N LYS A 3 2.43 12.07 6.36
CA LYS A 3 1.12 11.47 6.69
C LYS A 3 0.88 10.12 5.99
N VAL A 4 1.53 9.91 4.85
CA VAL A 4 1.39 8.70 4.03
C VAL A 4 2.10 7.52 4.68
N TRP A 5 3.31 7.72 5.21
CA TRP A 5 4.04 6.62 5.87
C TRP A 5 3.27 6.05 7.06
N LEU A 6 2.55 6.88 7.81
CA LEU A 6 1.73 6.43 8.94
C LEU A 6 0.59 5.50 8.47
N ALA A 7 -0.12 5.90 7.40
CA ALA A 7 -1.16 5.07 6.82
C ALA A 7 -0.62 3.73 6.30
N VAL A 8 0.56 3.75 5.67
CA VAL A 8 1.25 2.54 5.20
C VAL A 8 1.61 1.65 6.39
N VAL A 9 2.27 2.18 7.42
CA VAL A 9 2.68 1.40 8.59
C VAL A 9 1.48 0.79 9.31
N LEU A 10 0.41 1.56 9.54
CA LEU A 10 -0.80 1.04 10.19
C LEU A 10 -1.47 -0.07 9.36
N SER A 11 -1.55 0.11 8.05
CA SER A 11 -2.13 -0.90 7.15
C SER A 11 -1.28 -2.16 7.13
N THR A 12 0.05 -2.03 7.08
CA THR A 12 0.98 -3.16 7.13
C THR A 12 0.89 -3.90 8.45
N LEU A 13 0.91 -3.20 9.59
CA LEU A 13 0.75 -3.80 10.92
C LEU A 13 -0.59 -4.54 11.02
N TYR A 14 -1.66 -3.94 10.51
CA TYR A 14 -2.97 -4.58 10.46
C TYR A 14 -2.93 -5.92 9.69
N VAL A 15 -2.30 -5.94 8.52
CA VAL A 15 -2.15 -7.18 7.71
C VAL A 15 -1.32 -8.23 8.44
N ILE A 16 -0.23 -7.82 9.10
CA ILE A 16 0.63 -8.71 9.91
C ILE A 16 -0.19 -9.32 11.05
N VAL A 17 -0.94 -8.51 11.81
CA VAL A 17 -1.78 -9.01 12.91
C VAL A 17 -2.85 -9.94 12.39
N PHE A 18 -3.47 -9.64 11.23
CA PHE A 18 -4.49 -10.51 10.64
C PHE A 18 -3.92 -11.88 10.27
N HIS A 19 -2.76 -11.91 9.61
CA HIS A 19 -2.09 -13.15 9.23
C HIS A 19 -1.59 -13.92 10.45
N LEU A 20 -0.85 -13.27 11.35
CA LEU A 20 -0.34 -13.93 12.56
C LEU A 20 -1.48 -14.44 13.43
N GLY A 21 -2.54 -13.64 13.60
CA GLY A 21 -3.74 -14.03 14.34
C GLY A 21 -4.37 -15.32 13.83
N SER A 22 -4.40 -15.51 12.50
CA SER A 22 -4.88 -16.76 11.89
C SER A 22 -4.01 -17.98 12.22
N GLN A 23 -2.73 -17.77 12.54
CA GLN A 23 -1.77 -18.84 12.81
C GLN A 23 -1.60 -19.12 14.31
N ILE A 24 -1.74 -18.11 15.18
CA ILE A 24 -1.51 -18.22 16.63
C ILE A 24 -2.79 -18.49 17.44
N GLY A 25 -3.89 -18.83 16.77
CA GLY A 25 -5.12 -19.28 17.42
C GLY A 25 -6.09 -18.18 17.84
N PHE A 26 -6.16 -17.07 17.09
CA PHE A 26 -7.24 -16.10 17.30
C PHE A 26 -8.61 -16.78 17.13
N GLN A 27 -9.58 -16.34 17.93
CA GLN A 27 -10.94 -16.87 17.83
C GLN A 27 -11.55 -16.50 16.48
N GLY A 28 -12.37 -17.39 15.92
CA GLY A 28 -12.93 -17.21 14.57
C GLY A 28 -13.70 -15.89 14.40
N TRP A 29 -14.40 -15.42 15.43
CA TRP A 29 -15.10 -14.13 15.39
C TRP A 29 -14.15 -12.93 15.33
N MET A 30 -12.94 -13.03 15.90
CA MET A 30 -11.93 -11.98 15.81
C MET A 30 -11.39 -11.89 14.38
N ILE A 31 -11.06 -13.05 13.78
CA ILE A 31 -10.59 -13.12 12.39
C ILE A 31 -11.67 -12.61 11.45
N PHE A 32 -12.92 -13.03 11.65
CA PHE A 32 -14.06 -12.57 10.85
C PHE A 32 -14.30 -11.06 11.03
N GLY A 33 -14.21 -10.54 12.25
CA GLY A 33 -14.30 -9.11 12.53
C GLY A 33 -13.20 -8.32 11.83
N MET A 34 -11.96 -8.82 11.86
CA MET A 34 -10.87 -8.23 11.09
C MET A 34 -11.19 -8.27 9.59
N PHE A 35 -11.57 -9.41 9.03
CA PHE A 35 -11.94 -9.52 7.62
C PHE A 35 -12.97 -8.47 7.19
N LEU A 36 -14.04 -8.28 7.97
CA LEU A 36 -15.07 -7.26 7.71
C LEU A 36 -14.54 -5.82 7.81
N LEU A 37 -13.56 -5.56 8.67
CA LEU A 37 -12.91 -4.25 8.79
C LEU A 37 -11.89 -3.99 7.68
N SER A 38 -11.39 -5.03 7.01
CA SER A 38 -10.32 -4.89 6.00
C SER A 38 -10.62 -3.93 4.85
N PRO A 39 -11.84 -3.85 4.29
CA PRO A 39 -12.14 -2.86 3.25
C PRO A 39 -12.00 -1.43 3.75
N LEU A 40 -12.37 -1.15 5.00
CA LEU A 40 -12.23 0.18 5.60
C LEU A 40 -10.77 0.59 5.75
N VAL A 41 -9.89 -0.35 6.11
CA VAL A 41 -8.44 -0.11 6.19
C VAL A 41 -7.89 0.25 4.81
N VAL A 42 -8.24 -0.53 3.77
CA VAL A 42 -7.78 -0.29 2.40
C VAL A 42 -8.30 1.03 1.85
N ILE A 43 -9.60 1.33 2.02
CA ILE A 43 -10.19 2.60 1.59
C ILE A 43 -9.51 3.79 2.27
N THR A 44 -9.24 3.67 3.57
CA THR A 44 -8.56 4.72 4.34
C THR A 44 -7.12 4.94 3.83
N LEU A 45 -6.39 3.85 3.54
CA LEU A 45 -5.05 3.93 2.96
C LEU A 45 -5.08 4.66 1.61
N VAL A 46 -5.96 4.24 0.70
CA VAL A 46 -6.11 4.85 -0.62
C VAL A 46 -6.49 6.32 -0.49
N TRP A 47 -7.45 6.64 0.38
CA TRP A 47 -7.87 8.03 0.61
C TRP A 47 -6.73 8.91 1.14
N ILE A 48 -5.91 8.41 2.08
CA ILE A 48 -4.76 9.16 2.60
C ILE A 48 -3.70 9.36 1.50
N ILE A 49 -3.44 8.34 0.68
CA ILE A 49 -2.50 8.45 -0.45
C ILE A 49 -2.99 9.48 -1.46
N LEU A 50 -4.27 9.45 -1.84
CA LEU A 50 -4.83 10.42 -2.79
C LEU A 50 -4.84 11.84 -2.22
N LYS A 51 -5.08 12.01 -0.91
CA LYS A 51 -5.18 13.33 -0.27
C LYS A 51 -3.84 13.94 0.12
N HIS A 52 -2.83 13.13 0.43
CA HIS A 52 -1.56 13.58 1.01
C HIS A 52 -0.31 13.06 0.29
N GLY A 53 -0.48 12.21 -0.73
CA GLY A 53 0.56 11.77 -1.64
C GLY A 53 1.01 12.91 -2.56
N VAL A 54 2.22 12.76 -3.08
CA VAL A 54 2.72 13.62 -4.15
C VAL A 54 2.33 12.92 -5.46
N PRO A 55 1.57 13.55 -6.35
CA PRO A 55 1.26 12.96 -7.65
C PRO A 55 2.55 12.77 -8.45
N SER A 56 2.60 11.73 -9.28
CA SER A 56 3.70 11.56 -10.22
C SER A 56 3.79 12.78 -11.14
N LYS A 57 5.02 13.21 -11.42
CA LYS A 57 5.30 14.18 -12.49
C LYS A 57 5.34 13.52 -13.86
N TYR A 58 5.38 12.20 -13.90
CA TYR A 58 5.55 11.40 -15.09
C TYR A 58 4.26 10.68 -15.44
N THR A 59 4.08 10.43 -16.72
CA THR A 59 3.04 9.53 -17.21
C THR A 59 3.49 8.07 -17.05
N PHE A 60 2.54 7.13 -17.08
CA PHE A 60 2.86 5.70 -17.04
C PHE A 60 3.78 5.24 -18.18
N ASP A 61 3.73 5.91 -19.33
CA ASP A 61 4.59 5.64 -20.49
C ASP A 61 6.05 6.11 -20.26
N GLU A 62 6.24 7.13 -19.43
CA GLU A 62 7.56 7.70 -19.10
C GLU A 62 8.22 6.93 -17.95
N ARG A 63 7.46 6.64 -16.87
CA ARG A 63 7.92 5.84 -15.74
C ARG A 63 6.76 5.01 -15.17
N PHE A 64 7.00 3.71 -15.03
CA PHE A 64 6.06 2.83 -14.34
C PHE A 64 6.13 2.98 -12.81
N TYR A 65 7.33 3.28 -12.29
CA TYR A 65 7.62 3.47 -10.86
C TYR A 65 8.35 4.80 -10.66
N ASP A 66 7.82 5.64 -9.76
CA ASP A 66 8.40 6.96 -9.43
C ASP A 66 9.54 6.90 -8.41
N ASP A 67 9.62 5.79 -7.68
CA ASP A 67 10.58 5.52 -6.61
C ASP A 67 11.87 4.88 -7.13
N LEU A 68 11.84 4.28 -8.33
CA LEU A 68 13.04 3.83 -9.01
C LEU A 68 13.55 4.95 -9.93
N ASP A 69 14.81 5.37 -9.77
CA ASP A 69 15.54 6.15 -10.79
C ASP A 69 15.87 5.24 -11.98
N TYR A 70 14.83 4.77 -12.66
CA TYR A 70 14.95 3.93 -13.84
C TYR A 70 15.52 4.76 -15.00
N LYS A 71 16.82 4.62 -15.25
CA LYS A 71 17.41 5.01 -16.52
C LYS A 71 17.05 3.92 -17.54
N ARG A 72 16.07 4.18 -18.40
CA ARG A 72 15.82 3.31 -19.57
C ARG A 72 17.14 3.24 -20.35
N ASN A 73 17.73 2.04 -20.44
CA ASN A 73 18.94 1.84 -21.23
C ASN A 73 18.59 2.23 -22.67
N VAL A 74 19.09 3.39 -23.12
CA VAL A 74 18.92 3.87 -24.48
C VAL A 74 19.76 2.96 -25.38
N THR A 75 19.15 1.90 -25.86
CA THR A 75 19.68 1.12 -26.98
C THR A 75 18.54 0.70 -27.90
N GLU A 76 17.64 1.64 -28.20
CA GLU A 76 16.91 1.54 -29.48
C GLU A 76 17.87 2.03 -30.56
N LYS A 77 18.61 1.07 -31.13
CA LYS A 77 19.24 1.27 -32.44
C LYS A 77 18.11 1.43 -33.46
N LYS A 78 18.18 2.56 -34.17
CA LYS A 78 17.53 2.95 -35.44
C LYS A 78 16.71 1.87 -36.15
#